data_AF-A0A974WG58-F1
#
_entry.id   AF-A0A974WG58-F1
#
_cell.length_a   1.000
_cell.length_b   1.000
_cell.length_c   1.000
_cell.angle_alpha   90.00
_cell.angle_beta   90.00
_cell.angle_gamma   90.00
#
_symmetry.space_group_name_H-M   'P 1'
#
loop_
_entity.id
_entity.type
_entity.pdbx_description
1 polymer ?
#
loop_
_entity_poly.entity_id
_entity_poly.type
_entity_poly.pdbx_seq_one_letter_code
_entity_poly.pdbx_strand_id
1 'polypeptide(L)'
;MRKGHLWVVEEILSQLKLKIMENSKDQKVTEPFKITGDWKGQSTQLKNKYPQLTDEDLKFESGKENELVKRVETRLNKNREEVVNIIKKAEPAKAI
;
A
#
# COMPACT_ATOMS: atom_id res chain seq x y z
N MET A 1 -8.44 9.12 51.37
CA MET A 1 -9.37 9.40 50.26
C MET A 1 -8.72 10.36 49.26
N ARG A 2 -8.11 9.87 48.17
CA ARG A 2 -7.66 10.66 47.00
C ARG A 2 -7.69 9.81 45.71
N LYS A 3 -8.65 8.87 45.62
CA LYS A 3 -8.74 7.92 44.49
C LYS A 3 -9.60 8.43 43.32
N GLY A 4 -10.17 9.65 43.40
CA GLY A 4 -10.97 10.23 42.30
C GLY A 4 -10.12 10.84 41.19
N HIS A 5 -9.03 11.54 41.55
CA HIS A 5 -8.18 12.24 40.59
C HIS A 5 -7.26 11.29 39.82
N LEU A 6 -6.80 10.20 40.46
CA LEU A 6 -5.96 9.19 39.81
C LEU A 6 -6.76 8.33 38.82
N TRP A 7 -8.04 8.06 39.12
CA TRP A 7 -8.91 7.26 38.25
C TRP A 7 -9.20 7.96 36.92
N VAL A 8 -9.39 9.29 36.94
CA VAL A 8 -9.59 10.10 35.73
C VAL A 8 -8.33 10.15 34.86
N VAL A 9 -7.15 10.26 35.46
CA VAL A 9 -5.91 10.25 34.66
C VAL A 9 -5.62 8.87 34.08
N GLU A 10 -5.93 7.77 34.78
CA GLU A 10 -5.78 6.42 34.21
C GLU A 10 -6.82 6.15 33.11
N GLU A 11 -8.05 6.65 33.24
CA GLU A 11 -9.07 6.61 32.17
C GLU A 11 -8.60 7.42 30.95
N ILE A 12 -8.10 8.66 31.14
CA ILE A 12 -7.57 9.48 30.05
C ILE A 12 -6.36 8.80 29.38
N LEU A 13 -5.48 8.16 30.16
CA LEU A 13 -4.36 7.39 29.63
C LEU A 13 -4.83 6.15 28.85
N SER A 14 -5.91 5.51 29.27
CA SER A 14 -6.53 4.37 28.57
C SER A 14 -7.17 4.80 27.25
N GLN A 15 -7.90 5.93 27.25
CA GLN A 15 -8.50 6.53 26.06
C GLN A 15 -7.42 7.00 25.05
N LEU A 16 -6.33 7.59 25.53
CA LEU A 16 -5.21 8.02 24.69
C LEU A 16 -4.47 6.82 24.07
N LYS A 17 -4.27 5.74 24.84
CA LYS A 17 -3.64 4.50 24.35
C LYS A 17 -4.48 3.83 23.27
N LEU A 18 -5.81 3.80 23.43
CA LEU A 18 -6.75 3.32 22.41
C LEU A 18 -6.75 4.19 21.14
N LYS A 19 -6.69 5.52 21.27
CA LYS A 19 -6.66 6.45 20.12
C LYS A 19 -5.38 6.33 19.29
N ILE A 20 -4.24 6.12 19.93
CA ILE A 20 -2.96 5.88 19.25
C ILE A 20 -2.99 4.56 18.46
N MET A 21 -3.65 3.52 18.98
CA MET A 21 -3.83 2.24 18.29
C MET A 21 -4.84 2.32 17.12
N GLU A 22 -5.86 3.18 17.21
CA GLU A 22 -6.85 3.40 16.13
C GLU A 22 -6.30 4.23 14.96
N ASN A 23 -5.34 5.14 15.20
CA ASN A 23 -4.72 5.96 14.16
C ASN A 23 -3.68 5.19 13.31
N SER A 24 -3.52 3.90 13.57
CA SER A 24 -2.54 3.02 12.91
C SER A 24 -3.11 2.22 11.74
N LYS A 25 -4.29 2.57 11.22
CA LYS A 25 -4.83 1.92 10.00
C LYS A 25 -4.14 2.34 8.71
N ASP A 26 -3.27 3.36 8.75
CA ASP A 26 -2.56 3.87 7.57
C ASP A 26 -1.04 3.98 7.75
N GLN A 27 -0.43 3.11 8.56
CA GLN A 27 1.04 2.90 8.48
C GLN A 27 1.38 1.41 8.55
N LYS A 28 0.78 0.63 7.66
CA LYS A 28 1.49 -0.55 7.16
C LYS A 28 2.56 0.00 6.22
N VAL A 29 3.77 0.18 6.73
CA VAL A 29 4.96 0.36 5.89
C VAL A 29 5.19 -0.97 5.18
N THR A 30 4.33 -1.27 4.21
CA THR A 30 4.52 -2.40 3.31
C THR A 30 5.76 -2.06 2.51
N GLU A 31 6.76 -2.93 2.68
CA GLU A 31 8.07 -3.00 2.03
C GLU A 31 8.30 -2.00 0.88
N PRO A 32 9.48 -1.33 0.79
CA PRO A 32 9.77 -0.45 -0.33
C PRO A 32 9.66 -1.23 -1.65
N PHE A 33 8.51 -1.06 -2.31
CA PHE A 33 8.24 -1.70 -3.57
C PHE A 33 9.14 -1.04 -4.62
N LYS A 34 10.13 -1.79 -5.08
CA LYS A 34 11.05 -1.38 -6.13
C LYS A 34 10.77 -2.22 -7.35
N ILE A 35 10.55 -1.56 -8.48
CA ILE A 35 10.47 -2.23 -9.76
C ILE A 35 11.91 -2.43 -10.23
N THR A 36 12.34 -3.67 -10.27
CA THR A 36 13.68 -4.04 -10.76
C THR A 36 13.55 -4.83 -12.05
N GLY A 37 14.18 -4.36 -13.13
CA GLY A 37 14.22 -5.09 -14.41
C GLY A 37 13.20 -4.61 -15.45
N ASP A 38 12.53 -5.56 -16.12
CA ASP A 38 11.72 -5.32 -17.32
C ASP A 38 10.26 -4.97 -16.99
N TRP A 39 10.04 -3.70 -16.62
CA TRP A 39 8.70 -3.19 -16.35
C TRP A 39 7.75 -3.34 -17.54
N LYS A 40 8.27 -3.25 -18.77
CA LYS A 40 7.46 -3.29 -20.00
C LYS A 40 6.75 -4.63 -20.18
N GLY A 41 7.39 -5.74 -19.82
CA GLY A 41 6.74 -7.04 -19.74
C GLY A 41 5.67 -7.11 -18.65
N GLN A 42 5.99 -6.60 -17.45
CA GLN A 42 5.07 -6.59 -16.31
C GLN A 42 3.80 -5.77 -16.62
N SER A 43 3.96 -4.56 -17.13
CA SER A 43 2.85 -3.67 -17.50
C SER A 43 1.94 -4.30 -18.55
N THR A 44 2.51 -5.01 -19.52
CA THR A 44 1.74 -5.72 -20.54
C THR A 44 0.86 -6.81 -19.91
N GLN A 45 1.41 -7.61 -18.97
CA GLN A 45 0.63 -8.61 -18.24
C GLN A 45 -0.46 -7.99 -17.35
N LEU A 46 -0.11 -6.92 -16.64
CA LEU A 46 -1.05 -6.14 -15.83
C LEU A 46 -2.22 -5.63 -16.69
N LYS A 47 -1.93 -5.04 -17.85
CA LYS A 47 -2.94 -4.52 -18.77
C LYS A 47 -3.86 -5.63 -19.31
N ASN A 48 -3.30 -6.78 -19.67
CA ASN A 48 -4.08 -7.93 -20.13
C ASN A 48 -5.00 -8.48 -19.02
N LYS A 49 -4.55 -8.46 -17.76
CA LYS A 49 -5.32 -8.94 -16.62
C LYS A 49 -6.34 -7.93 -16.09
N TYR A 50 -6.04 -6.64 -16.24
CA TYR A 50 -6.84 -5.51 -15.78
C TYR A 50 -7.09 -4.54 -16.95
N PRO A 51 -8.15 -4.74 -17.74
CA PRO A 51 -8.46 -3.89 -18.89
C PRO A 51 -8.79 -2.44 -18.53
N GLN A 52 -9.02 -2.16 -17.24
CA GLN A 52 -9.21 -0.82 -16.69
C GLN A 52 -7.90 -0.02 -16.55
N LEU A 53 -6.74 -0.68 -16.63
CA LEU A 53 -5.44 -0.01 -16.61
C LEU A 53 -5.06 0.39 -18.03
N THR A 54 -4.67 1.65 -18.20
CA THR A 54 -4.18 2.16 -19.48
C THR A 54 -2.66 2.13 -19.55
N ASP A 55 -2.11 2.27 -20.75
CA ASP A 55 -0.66 2.45 -20.94
C ASP A 55 -0.13 3.67 -20.17
N GLU A 56 -0.95 4.72 -20.05
CA GLU A 56 -0.59 5.93 -19.30
C GLU A 56 -0.54 5.70 -17.79
N ASP A 57 -1.49 4.92 -17.25
CA ASP A 57 -1.51 4.57 -15.83
C ASP A 57 -0.36 3.62 -15.46
N LEU A 58 0.04 2.77 -16.40
CA LEU A 58 1.14 1.83 -16.27
C LEU A 58 2.49 2.41 -16.71
N LYS A 59 2.55 3.70 -17.03
CA LYS A 59 3.82 4.35 -17.38
C LYS A 59 4.68 4.49 -16.13
N PHE A 60 5.74 3.69 -16.05
CA PHE A 60 6.73 3.74 -14.98
C PHE A 60 7.96 4.53 -15.42
N GLU A 61 8.45 5.38 -14.53
CA GLU A 61 9.76 6.02 -14.63
C GLU A 61 10.56 5.66 -13.38
N SER A 62 11.85 5.36 -13.54
CA SER A 62 12.71 4.94 -12.42
C SER A 62 12.71 6.00 -11.30
N GLY A 63 12.44 5.57 -10.06
CA GLY A 63 12.28 6.45 -8.90
C GLY A 63 10.84 6.93 -8.66
N LYS A 64 9.89 6.60 -9.54
CA LYS A 64 8.46 6.95 -9.42
C LYS A 64 7.58 5.74 -9.09
N GLU A 65 8.11 4.69 -8.48
CA GLU A 65 7.34 3.48 -8.12
C GLU A 65 6.11 3.83 -7.27
N ASN A 66 6.28 4.76 -6.33
CA ASN A 66 5.22 5.17 -5.42
C ASN A 66 4.09 5.92 -6.15
N GLU A 67 4.41 6.71 -7.19
CA GLU A 67 3.39 7.36 -8.02
C GLU A 67 2.63 6.34 -8.87
N LEU A 68 3.35 5.41 -9.49
CA LEU A 68 2.74 4.34 -10.28
C LEU A 68 1.76 3.53 -9.43
N VAL A 69 2.21 3.07 -8.25
CA VAL A 69 1.36 2.29 -7.33
C VAL A 69 0.12 3.08 -6.94
N LYS A 70 0.23 4.38 -6.61
CA LYS A 70 -0.94 5.22 -6.30
C LYS A 70 -1.93 5.37 -7.46
N ARG A 71 -1.44 5.50 -8.70
CA ARG A 71 -2.31 5.56 -9.88
C ARG A 71 -3.05 4.24 -10.07
N VAL A 72 -2.33 3.13 -10.03
CA VAL A 72 -2.92 1.79 -10.17
C VAL A 72 -3.91 1.50 -9.03
N GLU A 73 -3.60 1.91 -7.80
CA GLU A 73 -4.49 1.83 -6.64
C GLU A 73 -5.82 2.55 -6.88
N THR A 74 -5.75 3.78 -7.37
CA THR A 74 -6.93 4.61 -7.68
C THR A 74 -7.75 4.02 -8.83
N ARG A 75 -7.08 3.53 -9.89
CA ARG A 75 -7.74 2.93 -11.07
C ARG A 75 -8.37 1.58 -10.78
N LEU A 76 -7.72 0.76 -9.96
CA LEU A 76 -8.23 -0.54 -9.55
C LEU A 76 -9.23 -0.46 -8.41
N ASN A 77 -9.28 0.67 -7.70
CA ASN A 77 -9.99 0.82 -6.42
C ASN A 77 -9.62 -0.33 -5.46
N LYS A 78 -8.32 -0.64 -5.40
CA LYS A 78 -7.74 -1.72 -4.58
C LYS A 78 -6.85 -1.12 -3.51
N ASN A 79 -6.54 -1.90 -2.49
CA ASN A 79 -5.58 -1.48 -1.48
C ASN A 79 -4.15 -1.58 -2.04
N ARG A 80 -3.24 -0.77 -1.50
CA ARG A 80 -1.81 -0.79 -1.85
C ARG A 80 -1.20 -2.19 -1.84
N GLU A 81 -1.52 -3.00 -0.83
CA GLU A 81 -1.01 -4.37 -0.70
C GLU A 81 -1.43 -5.26 -1.87
N GLU A 82 -2.69 -5.15 -2.30
CA GLU A 82 -3.21 -5.88 -3.46
C GLU A 82 -2.51 -5.42 -4.73
N VAL A 83 -2.35 -4.11 -4.93
CA VAL A 83 -1.63 -3.56 -6.09
C VAL A 83 -0.19 -4.08 -6.14
N VAL A 84 0.54 -3.99 -5.04
CA VAL A 84 1.92 -4.48 -4.95
C VAL A 84 1.99 -5.98 -5.21
N ASN A 85 1.05 -6.76 -4.67
CA ASN A 85 0.98 -8.20 -4.90
C ASN A 85 0.68 -8.53 -6.38
N ILE A 86 -0.21 -7.77 -7.03
CA ILE A 86 -0.49 -7.91 -8.45
C ILE A 86 0.78 -7.63 -9.27
N ILE A 87 1.49 -6.56 -8.94
CA ILE A 87 2.71 -6.19 -9.66
C ILE A 87 3.83 -7.22 -9.44
N LYS A 88 4.03 -7.70 -8.21
CA LYS A 88 4.95 -8.81 -7.91
C LYS A 88 4.57 -10.09 -8.67
N LYS A 89 3.27 -10.41 -8.79
CA LYS A 89 2.80 -11.56 -9.58
C LYS A 89 2.91 -11.37 -11.09
N ALA A 90 2.93 -10.13 -11.56
CA ALA A 90 3.10 -9.78 -12.96
C ALA A 90 4.58 -9.79 -13.37
N GLU A 91 5.52 -9.94 -12.42
CA GLU A 91 6.89 -10.35 -12.78
C GLU A 91 6.78 -11.62 -13.62
N PRO A 92 7.27 -11.60 -14.88
CA PRO A 92 7.30 -12.81 -15.68
C PRO A 92 8.09 -13.79 -14.85
N ALA A 93 7.44 -14.87 -14.40
CA ALA A 93 8.11 -15.96 -13.73
C ALA A 93 9.38 -16.22 -14.55
N LYS A 94 10.56 -16.03 -13.95
CA LYS A 94 11.77 -16.62 -14.51
C LYS A 94 11.41 -18.10 -14.64
N ALA A 95 11.11 -18.53 -15.86
CA ALA A 95 11.13 -19.93 -16.19
C ALA A 95 12.56 -20.34 -15.86
N ILE A 96 12.71 -21.03 -14.74
CA ILE A 96 13.93 -21.70 -14.32
C ILE A 96 14.09 -22.91 -15.24
#